data_AF-A0A392UJA5-F1
#
_entry.id   AF-A0A392UJA5-F1
#
_cell.length_a   1.000
_cell.length_b   1.000
_cell.length_c   1.000
_cell.angle_alpha   90.00
_cell.angle_beta   90.00
_cell.angle_gamma   90.00
#
_symmetry.space_group_name_H-M   'P 1'
#
loop_
_entity.id
_entity.type
_entity.pdbx_description
1 polymer ?
#
loop_
_entity_poly.entity_id
_entity_poly.type
_entity_poly.pdbx_seq_one_letter_code
_entity_poly.pdbx_strand_id
1 'polypeptide(L)' 'RAAQEARRGGEDELRLERFMKNKPPVFKGGYDLEGAQTWLEGIERIFGAMRCLDEHRVLLGGYVLHDEADHWWGNAKQR' A
#
# COMPACT_ATOMS: atom_id res chain seq x y z
N ARG A 1 23.49 -0.47 12.77
CA ARG A 1 22.41 0.48 12.40
C ARG A 1 22.29 0.61 10.88
N ALA A 2 23.25 1.22 10.19
CA ALA A 2 23.23 1.38 8.73
C ALA A 2 23.05 0.07 7.93
N ALA A 3 23.77 -1.01 8.28
CA ALA A 3 23.63 -2.29 7.57
C ALA A 3 22.25 -2.97 7.74
N GLN A 4 21.57 -2.75 8.87
CA GLN A 4 20.21 -3.24 9.09
C GLN A 4 19.17 -2.41 8.34
N GLU A 5 19.37 -1.09 8.28
CA GLU A 5 18.51 -0.17 7.53
C GLU A 5 18.62 -0.42 6.03
N ALA A 6 19.84 -0.63 5.52
CA ALA A 6 20.07 -1.02 4.13
C ALA A 6 19.41 -2.37 3.79
N ARG A 7 19.50 -3.36 4.69
CA ARG A 7 18.83 -4.65 4.51
C ARG A 7 17.30 -4.47 4.47
N ARG A 8 16.74 -3.71 5.42
CA ARG A 8 15.29 -3.45 5.49
C ARG A 8 14.79 -2.73 4.24
N GLY A 9 15.51 -1.71 3.77
CA GLY A 9 15.19 -1.00 2.53
C GLY A 9 15.15 -1.92 1.32
N GLY A 10 16.14 -2.82 1.17
CA GLY A 10 16.14 -3.81 0.09
C GLY A 10 14.99 -4.82 0.19
N GLU A 11 14.63 -5.26 1.39
CA GLU A 11 13.49 -6.14 1.60
C GLU A 11 12.16 -5.44 1.26
N ASP A 12 12.02 -4.15 1.57
CA ASP A 12 10.84 -3.34 1.27
C ASP A 12 10.69 -3.08 -0.23
N GLU A 13 11.79 -2.83 -0.94
CA GLU A 13 11.81 -2.66 -2.39
C GLU A 13 11.37 -3.94 -3.13
N LEU A 14 11.86 -5.11 -2.71
CA LEU A 14 11.44 -6.40 -3.26
C LEU A 14 9.94 -6.69 -3.01
N ARG A 15 9.43 -6.30 -1.83
CA ARG A 15 8.00 -6.41 -1.51
C ARG A 15 7.17 -5.49 -2.40
N LEU A 16 7.60 -4.25 -2.59
CA LEU A 16 6.93 -3.29 -3.47
C LEU A 16 6.91 -3.77 -4.92
N GLU A 17 8.03 -4.27 -5.44
CA GLU A 17 8.09 -4.81 -6.79
C GLU A 17 7.08 -5.97 -6.98
N ARG A 18 7.05 -6.90 -6.02
CA ARG A 18 6.10 -8.03 -6.04
C ARG A 18 4.65 -7.54 -5.96
N PHE A 19 4.38 -6.52 -5.14
CA PHE A 19 3.05 -5.92 -5.05
C PHE A 19 2.62 -5.32 -6.38
N MET A 20 3.46 -4.48 -7.00
CA MET A 20 3.15 -3.82 -8.27
C MET A 20 3.00 -4.81 -9.44
N LYS A 21 3.71 -5.95 -9.43
CA LYS A 21 3.50 -7.03 -10.41
C LYS A 21 2.09 -7.62 -10.39
N ASN A 22 1.38 -7.54 -9.26
CA ASN A 22 -0.01 -7.97 -9.16
C ASN A 22 -1.01 -6.93 -9.68
N LYS A 23 -0.53 -5.78 -10.18
CA LYS A 23 -1.35 -4.68 -10.71
C LYS A 23 -2.45 -4.25 -9.72
N PRO A 24 -2.06 -3.80 -8.52
CA PRO A 24 -3.01 -3.39 -7.50
C PRO A 24 -3.92 -2.26 -8.03
N PRO A 25 -5.21 -2.25 -7.65
CA PRO A 25 -6.11 -1.17 -8.02
C PRO A 25 -5.68 0.13 -7.34
N VAL A 26 -5.88 1.25 -8.03
CA VAL A 26 -5.62 2.60 -7.52
C VAL A 26 -6.88 3.18 -6.90
N PHE A 27 -6.74 3.84 -5.75
CA PHE A 27 -7.83 4.60 -5.13
C PHE A 27 -7.51 6.09 -5.15
N LYS A 28 -8.39 6.87 -5.78
CA LYS A 28 -8.22 8.32 -5.95
C LYS A 28 -8.85 9.14 -4.83
N GLY A 29 -9.64 8.51 -3.95
CA GLY A 29 -10.46 9.19 -2.95
C GLY A 29 -11.91 9.39 -3.39
N GLY A 30 -12.59 10.35 -2.77
CA GLY A 30 -14.01 10.64 -2.98
C GLY A 30 -14.97 9.90 -2.03
N TYR A 31 -16.26 10.16 -2.23
CA TYR A 31 -17.37 9.68 -1.39
C TYR A 31 -18.03 8.39 -1.91
N ASP A 32 -17.35 7.67 -2.81
CA ASP A 32 -17.85 6.40 -3.34
C ASP A 32 -17.53 5.25 -2.38
N LEU A 33 -18.51 4.89 -1.56
CA LEU A 33 -18.40 3.81 -0.59
C LEU A 33 -18.23 2.43 -1.27
N GLU A 34 -18.87 2.22 -2.42
CA GLU A 34 -18.80 0.95 -3.15
C GLU A 34 -17.45 0.80 -3.86
N GLY A 35 -16.97 1.88 -4.48
CA GLY A 35 -15.62 1.94 -5.05
C GLY A 35 -14.53 1.75 -4.00
N ALA A 36 -14.68 2.34 -2.82
CA ALA A 36 -13.75 2.15 -1.71
C ALA A 36 -13.74 0.70 -1.21
N GLN A 37 -14.91 0.08 -1.06
CA GLN A 37 -15.02 -1.33 -0.66
C GLN A 37 -14.39 -2.26 -1.71
N THR A 38 -14.71 -2.05 -2.99
CA THR A 38 -14.16 -2.84 -4.11
C THR A 38 -12.64 -2.73 -4.17
N TRP A 39 -12.10 -1.53 -3.97
CA TRP A 39 -10.66 -1.31 -3.91
C TRP A 39 -10.01 -2.05 -2.74
N LEU A 40 -10.62 -2.00 -1.55
CA LEU A 40 -10.12 -2.67 -0.35
C LEU A 40 -10.04 -4.17 -0.55
N GLU A 41 -11.11 -4.80 -1.04
CA GLU A 41 -11.15 -6.24 -1.32
C GLU A 41 -10.09 -6.67 -2.33
N GLY A 42 -9.89 -5.85 -3.38
CA GLY A 42 -8.86 -6.09 -4.40
C GLY A 42 -7.45 -6.08 -3.81
N ILE A 43 -7.14 -5.12 -2.94
CA ILE A 43 -5.85 -5.04 -2.27
C ILE A 43 -5.66 -6.15 -1.23
N GLU A 44 -6.67 -6.45 -0.43
CA GLU A 44 -6.61 -7.50 0.58
C GLU A 44 -6.34 -8.87 -0.05
N ARG A 45 -6.93 -9.15 -1.21
CA ARG A 45 -6.65 -10.35 -1.99
C ARG A 45 -5.17 -10.45 -2.39
N ILE A 46 -4.56 -9.35 -2.81
CA ILE A 46 -3.14 -9.31 -3.17
C ILE A 46 -2.27 -9.52 -1.92
N PHE A 47 -2.60 -8.86 -0.80
CA PHE A 47 -1.90 -9.06 0.46
C PHE A 47 -1.97 -10.51 0.94
N GLY A 48 -3.13 -11.16 0.82
CA GLY A 48 -3.30 -12.58 1.09
C GLY A 48 -2.42 -13.46 0.22
N ALA A 49 -2.43 -13.24 -1.10
CA ALA A 49 -1.60 -13.98 -2.06
C ALA A 49 -0.09 -13.79 -1.81
N MET A 50 0.32 -12.60 -1.36
CA MET A 50 1.70 -12.30 -1.02
C MET A 50 2.12 -12.83 0.35
N ARG A 51 1.16 -13.22 1.21
CA ARG A 51 1.35 -13.50 2.65
C ARG A 51 1.95 -12.28 3.37
N CYS A 52 1.42 -11.10 3.05
CA CYS A 52 1.88 -9.84 3.59
C CYS A 52 1.46 -9.68 5.06
N LEU A 53 2.44 -9.47 5.94
CA LEU A 53 2.21 -9.12 7.34
C LEU A 53 1.61 -7.71 7.44
N ASP A 54 0.82 -7.47 8.47
CA ASP A 54 0.09 -6.21 8.67
C ASP A 54 1.01 -4.98 8.69
N GLU A 55 2.21 -5.13 9.26
CA GLU A 55 3.25 -4.09 9.28
C GLU A 55 3.65 -3.57 7.89
N HIS A 56 3.54 -4.41 6.84
CA HIS A 56 3.91 -4.04 5.47
C HIS A 56 2.70 -3.58 4.63
N ARG A 57 1.47 -3.92 5.05
CA ARG A 57 0.24 -3.58 4.31
C ARG A 57 0.05 -2.07 4.20
N VAL A 58 0.37 -1.35 5.28
CA VAL A 58 0.26 0.10 5.36
C VAL A 58 1.22 0.79 4.37
N LEU A 59 2.45 0.27 4.23
CA LEU A 59 3.43 0.79 3.28
C LEU A 59 2.96 0.58 1.83
N LEU A 60 2.56 -0.65 1.50
CA LEU A 60 2.17 -1.03 0.15
C LEU A 60 0.83 -0.42 -0.28
N GLY A 61 -0.17 -0.44 0.60
CA GLY A 61 -1.49 0.15 0.34
C GLY A 61 -1.42 1.66 0.16
N GLY A 62 -0.52 2.34 0.87
CA GLY A 62 -0.26 3.76 0.68
C GLY A 62 0.29 4.10 -0.71
N TYR A 63 0.98 3.19 -1.38
CA TYR A 63 1.58 3.44 -2.70
C TYR A 63 0.57 3.55 -3.84
N VAL A 64 -0.64 3.02 -3.64
CA VAL A 64 -1.71 3.00 -4.66
C VAL A 64 -2.85 3.96 -4.34
N LEU A 65 -2.64 4.82 -3.35
CA LEU A 65 -3.44 6.01 -3.14
C LEU A 65 -2.98 7.08 -4.13
N HIS A 66 -3.93 7.77 -4.74
CA HIS A 66 -3.67 8.87 -5.65
C HIS A 66 -4.62 10.03 -5.35
N ASP A 67 -4.32 11.19 -5.93
CA ASP A 67 -5.17 12.38 -5.88
C ASP A 67 -5.57 12.77 -4.43
N GLU A 68 -6.87 12.82 -4.13
CA GLU A 68 -7.38 13.22 -2.82
C GLU A 68 -6.96 12.25 -1.72
N ALA A 69 -6.96 10.94 -2.02
CA ALA A 69 -6.58 9.92 -1.04
C ALA A 69 -5.09 10.01 -0.65
N ASP A 70 -4.21 10.28 -1.62
CA ASP A 70 -2.77 10.45 -1.34
C ASP A 70 -2.53 11.71 -0.48
N HIS A 71 -3.19 12.82 -0.81
CA HIS A 71 -3.09 14.04 -0.02
C HIS A 71 -3.60 13.85 1.42
N TRP A 72 -4.74 13.17 1.59
CA TRP A 72 -5.26 12.86 2.93
C TRP A 72 -4.30 11.97 3.72
N TRP A 73 -3.75 10.94 3.09
CA TRP A 73 -2.83 10.00 3.73
C TRP A 73 -1.51 10.66 4.15
N GLY A 74 -0.97 11.54 3.30
CA GLY A 74 0.22 12.33 3.62
C GLY A 74 0.03 13.21 4.86
N ASN A 75 -1.18 13.75 5.06
CA ASN A 75 -1.52 14.55 6.23
C ASN A 75 -1.78 13.68 7.48
N ALA A 76 -2.39 12.50 7.31
CA ALA A 76 -2.63 11.55 8.40
C ALA A 76 -1.33 11.00 8.99
N LYS A 77 -0.31 10.75 8.15
CA LYS A 77 1.02 10.28 8.57
C LYS A 77 1.84 11.29 9.38
N GLN A 78 1.49 12.57 9.33
CA GLN A 78 2.18 13.63 10.06
C GLN A 78 1.60 13.88 11.46
N ARG A 79 0.53 13.18 11.82
CA ARG A 79 -0.14 13.25 13.13
C ARG A 79 0.28 12.08 14.00
#